data_AF-A0A1U9MGX1-F1
#
_entry.id   AF-A0A1U9MGX1-F1
#
_cell.length_a   1.000
_cell.length_b   1.000
_cell.length_c   1.000
_cell.angle_alpha   90.00
_cell.angle_beta   90.00
_cell.angle_gamma   90.00
#
_symmetry.space_group_name_H-M   'P 1'
#
loop_
_entity.id
_entity.type
_entity.pdbx_description
1 polymer ?
#
loop_
_entity_poly.entity_id
_entity_poly.type
_entity_poly.pdbx_seq_one_letter_code
_entity_poly.pdbx_strand_id
1 'polypeptide(L)'
;MNKYLKHLVIFTFLLSIIPAHAEPVPQYDAKMLRLAEILGSLHYLRNLCGEKTPLWRDKMEELIKAEDPTPTRRARLYAAFNNAYRAFSDNYHTCTKAAVAADRRYIKEGTALSHELLNRYGN
;
A
#
# COMPACT_ATOMS: atom_id res chain seq x y z
N MET A 1 65.68 4.95 9.99
CA MET A 1 65.86 5.68 8.72
C MET A 1 64.68 5.34 7.82
N ASN A 2 63.54 6.05 7.96
CA ASN A 2 63.11 7.17 7.11
C ASN A 2 63.00 6.75 5.63
N LYS A 3 61.83 6.82 4.97
CA LYS A 3 60.93 7.97 4.90
C LYS A 3 59.58 7.51 4.30
N TYR A 4 58.48 7.94 4.91
CA TYR A 4 57.22 8.45 4.33
C TYR A 4 56.93 8.07 2.85
N LEU A 5 55.70 7.81 2.42
CA LEU A 5 54.65 8.82 2.38
C LEU A 5 53.64 8.37 1.32
N LYS A 6 52.34 8.59 1.55
CA LYS A 6 51.25 8.66 0.55
C LYS A 6 51.03 7.33 -0.21
N HIS A 7 49.92 6.64 -0.06
CA HIS A 7 48.64 7.10 -0.58
C HIS A 7 47.50 6.48 0.23
N LEU A 8 47.11 7.16 1.30
CA LEU A 8 45.76 7.06 1.84
C LEU A 8 44.86 7.74 0.79
N VAL A 9 44.33 6.97 -0.16
CA VAL A 9 43.34 7.46 -1.12
C VAL A 9 42.04 7.63 -0.33
N ILE A 10 41.89 8.81 0.27
CA ILE A 10 40.61 9.28 0.83
C ILE A 10 39.70 9.48 -0.38
N PHE A 11 38.87 8.47 -0.66
CA PHE A 11 37.79 8.58 -1.63
C PHE A 11 36.70 9.43 -0.97
N THR A 12 36.82 10.74 -1.08
CA THR A 12 35.80 11.70 -0.65
C THR A 12 34.54 11.46 -1.49
N PHE A 13 33.65 10.62 -0.99
CA PHE A 13 32.32 10.42 -1.55
C PHE A 13 31.55 11.73 -1.35
N LEU A 14 31.56 12.60 -2.37
CA LEU A 14 30.63 13.72 -2.43
C LEU A 14 29.21 13.12 -2.47
N LEU A 15 28.56 13.08 -1.31
CA LEU A 15 27.12 12.86 -1.21
C LEU A 15 26.45 14.06 -1.89
N SER A 16 26.19 13.94 -3.19
CA SER A 16 25.25 14.84 -3.87
C SER A 16 23.88 14.61 -3.25
N ILE A 17 23.48 15.49 -2.33
CA ILE A 17 22.11 15.57 -1.82
C ILE A 17 21.28 16.12 -2.98
N ILE A 18 20.82 15.23 -3.86
CA ILE A 18 19.82 15.60 -4.86
C ILE A 18 18.53 15.83 -4.06
N PRO A 19 17.95 17.05 -4.08
CA PRO A 19 16.68 17.29 -3.43
C PRO A 19 15.66 16.38 -4.10
N ALA A 20 15.06 15.48 -3.32
CA ALA A 20 13.94 14.68 -3.80
C ALA A 20 12.79 15.63 -4.10
N HIS A 21 12.57 15.94 -5.39
CA HIS A 21 11.37 16.64 -5.82
C HIS A 21 10.18 15.75 -5.44
N ALA A 22 9.40 16.18 -4.44
CA ALA A 22 8.17 15.51 -4.09
C ALA A 22 7.21 15.67 -5.27
N GLU A 23 6.83 14.55 -5.89
CA GLU A 23 5.82 14.60 -6.93
C GLU A 23 4.50 15.13 -6.36
N PRO A 24 3.76 15.92 -7.16
CA PRO A 24 2.45 16.39 -6.75
C PRO A 24 1.55 15.19 -6.44
N VAL A 25 1.10 15.11 -5.19
CA VAL A 25 0.21 14.05 -4.73
C VAL A 25 -1.20 14.34 -5.24
N PRO A 26 -1.86 13.39 -5.93
CA PRO A 26 -3.23 13.61 -6.38
C PRO A 26 -4.17 13.92 -5.22
N GLN A 27 -5.17 14.78 -5.44
CA GLN A 27 -6.12 15.16 -4.39
C GLN A 27 -6.89 13.97 -3.81
N TYR A 28 -7.00 12.89 -4.56
CA TYR A 28 -7.66 11.65 -4.17
C TYR A 28 -6.72 10.61 -3.52
N ASP A 29 -5.45 10.93 -3.28
CA ASP A 29 -4.46 9.95 -2.80
C ASP A 29 -4.84 9.34 -1.45
N ALA A 30 -5.37 10.15 -0.51
CA ALA A 30 -5.87 9.65 0.76
C ALA A 30 -7.00 8.63 0.60
N LYS A 31 -7.88 8.83 -0.40
CA LYS A 31 -8.94 7.88 -0.74
C LYS A 31 -8.38 6.61 -1.37
N MET A 32 -7.35 6.72 -2.20
CA MET A 32 -6.67 5.54 -2.77
C MET A 32 -5.96 4.71 -1.72
N LEU A 33 -5.26 5.35 -0.77
CA LEU A 33 -4.66 4.65 0.36
C LEU A 33 -5.73 3.92 1.18
N ARG A 34 -6.86 4.58 1.46
CA ARG A 34 -7.97 3.95 2.17
C ARG A 34 -8.55 2.76 1.39
N LEU A 35 -8.71 2.89 0.08
CA LEU A 35 -9.18 1.77 -0.75
C LEU A 35 -8.20 0.59 -0.71
N ALA A 36 -6.89 0.84 -0.74
CA ALA A 36 -5.87 -0.21 -0.59
C ALA A 36 -5.95 -0.92 0.77
N GLU A 37 -6.16 -0.19 1.87
CA GLU A 37 -6.40 -0.78 3.20
C GLU A 37 -7.63 -1.68 3.23
N ILE A 38 -8.72 -1.23 2.61
CA ILE A 38 -9.98 -1.99 2.52
C ILE A 38 -9.74 -3.31 1.79
N LEU A 39 -9.04 -3.27 0.66
CA LEU A 39 -8.70 -4.48 -0.11
C LEU A 39 -7.84 -5.45 0.70
N GLY A 40 -6.86 -4.95 1.48
CA GLY A 40 -6.04 -5.78 2.37
C GLY A 40 -6.84 -6.43 3.49
N SER A 41 -7.76 -5.67 4.09
CA SER A 41 -8.67 -6.14 5.13
C SER A 41 -9.59 -7.25 4.60
N LEU A 42 -10.19 -7.04 3.44
CA LEU A 42 -11.07 -8.01 2.77
C LEU A 42 -10.32 -9.27 2.36
N HIS A 43 -9.11 -9.12 1.83
CA HIS A 43 -8.27 -10.26 1.47
C HIS A 43 -8.06 -11.19 2.67
N TYR A 44 -7.78 -10.64 3.85
CA TYR A 44 -7.66 -11.46 5.05
C TYR A 44 -8.98 -12.06 5.50
N LEU A 45 -9.98 -11.21 5.81
CA LEU A 45 -11.23 -11.59 6.45
C LEU A 45 -12.01 -12.65 5.66
N ARG A 46 -12.07 -12.52 4.33
CA ARG A 46 -12.79 -13.45 3.47
C ARG A 46 -12.11 -14.82 3.38
N ASN A 47 -10.78 -14.81 3.29
CA ASN A 47 -10.00 -16.05 3.31
C ASN A 47 -10.07 -16.73 4.69
N LEU A 48 -10.20 -15.98 5.78
CA LEU A 48 -10.45 -16.54 7.12
C LEU A 48 -11.85 -17.16 7.23
N CYS A 49 -12.85 -16.53 6.63
CA CYS A 49 -14.26 -16.90 6.77
C CYS A 49 -14.81 -17.87 5.69
N GLY A 50 -13.98 -18.35 4.76
CA GLY A 50 -14.30 -19.50 3.91
C GLY A 50 -14.30 -19.26 2.40
N GLU A 51 -14.28 -18.00 1.94
CA GLU A 51 -14.13 -17.66 0.52
C GLU A 51 -12.65 -17.67 0.15
N LYS A 52 -11.96 -18.81 0.16
CA LYS A 52 -10.53 -18.87 -0.23
C LYS A 52 -10.36 -18.32 -1.65
N THR A 53 -9.97 -17.05 -1.77
CA THR A 53 -10.04 -16.29 -3.03
C THR A 53 -8.88 -15.31 -3.18
N PRO A 54 -8.24 -15.24 -4.36
CA PRO A 54 -7.25 -14.22 -4.67
C PRO A 54 -7.89 -12.88 -5.05
N LEU A 55 -9.22 -12.83 -5.28
CA LEU A 55 -9.94 -11.69 -5.84
C LEU A 55 -9.49 -10.32 -5.29
N TRP A 56 -9.38 -10.18 -3.97
CA TRP A 56 -9.04 -8.90 -3.35
C TRP A 56 -7.59 -8.45 -3.59
N ARG A 57 -6.68 -9.41 -3.75
CA ARG A 57 -5.31 -9.15 -4.20
C ARG A 57 -5.30 -8.77 -5.67
N ASP A 58 -6.04 -9.47 -6.50
CA ASP A 58 -6.13 -9.17 -7.94
C ASP A 58 -6.71 -7.77 -8.16
N LYS A 59 -7.72 -7.37 -7.37
CA LYS A 59 -8.26 -6.00 -7.36
C LYS A 59 -7.24 -4.94 -6.94
N MET A 60 -6.34 -5.28 -6.02
CA MET A 60 -5.23 -4.39 -5.67
C MET A 60 -4.24 -4.24 -6.83
N GLU A 61 -3.96 -5.32 -7.56
CA GLU A 61 -3.10 -5.28 -8.74
C GLU A 61 -3.75 -4.50 -9.89
N GLU A 62 -5.05 -4.68 -10.13
CA GLU A 62 -5.83 -3.89 -11.08
C GLU A 62 -5.79 -2.39 -10.73
N LEU A 63 -5.95 -2.04 -9.45
CA LEU A 63 -5.86 -0.66 -8.98
C LEU A 63 -4.49 -0.05 -9.27
N ILE A 64 -3.41 -0.77 -8.97
CA ILE A 64 -2.04 -0.31 -9.23
C ILE A 64 -1.79 -0.15 -10.73
N LYS A 65 -2.28 -1.08 -11.54
CA LYS A 65 -2.16 -1.01 -12.99
C LYS A 65 -2.91 0.18 -13.57
N ALA A 66 -4.13 0.44 -13.08
CA ALA A 66 -4.96 1.55 -13.54
C ALA A 66 -4.37 2.92 -13.17
N GLU A 67 -3.79 3.03 -11.97
CA GLU A 67 -3.24 4.29 -11.47
C GLU A 67 -1.85 4.64 -12.04
N ASP A 68 -1.14 3.64 -12.60
CA ASP A 68 0.27 3.72 -13.03
C ASP A 68 1.15 4.61 -12.12
N PRO A 69 1.19 4.33 -10.79
CA PRO A 69 1.81 5.24 -9.84
C PRO A 69 3.34 5.14 -9.90
N THR A 70 4.00 6.24 -9.55
CA THR A 70 5.46 6.21 -9.35
C THR A 70 5.89 5.17 -8.32
N PRO A 71 7.14 4.66 -8.38
CA PRO A 71 7.59 3.59 -7.50
C PRO A 71 7.35 3.86 -6.00
N THR A 72 7.56 5.11 -5.56
CA THR A 72 7.33 5.53 -4.17
C THR A 72 5.85 5.53 -3.80
N ARG A 73 4.96 5.93 -4.70
CA ARG A 73 3.51 5.91 -4.45
C ARG A 73 2.95 4.50 -4.52
N ARG A 74 3.43 3.68 -5.46
CA ARG A 74 3.16 2.24 -5.53
C ARG A 74 3.51 1.53 -4.23
N ALA A 75 4.69 1.79 -3.68
CA ALA A 75 5.13 1.20 -2.42
C ALA A 75 4.22 1.58 -1.24
N ARG A 76 3.76 2.84 -1.18
CA ARG A 76 2.80 3.30 -0.15
C ARG A 76 1.45 2.60 -0.24
N LEU A 77 0.92 2.43 -1.46
CA LEU A 77 -0.33 1.71 -1.68
C LEU A 77 -0.23 0.23 -1.25
N TYR A 78 0.85 -0.46 -1.62
CA TYR A 78 1.08 -1.83 -1.16
C TYR A 78 1.33 -1.90 0.35
N ALA A 79 2.01 -0.92 0.95
CA ALA A 79 2.19 -0.85 2.39
C ALA A 79 0.84 -0.73 3.12
N ALA A 80 -0.07 0.11 2.63
CA ALA A 80 -1.42 0.25 3.17
C ALA A 80 -2.20 -1.08 3.13
N PHE A 81 -2.21 -1.75 1.98
CA PHE A 81 -2.80 -3.09 1.83
C PHE A 81 -2.21 -4.10 2.81
N ASN A 82 -0.88 -4.20 2.86
CA ASN A 82 -0.17 -5.21 3.67
C ASN A 82 -0.33 -4.93 5.18
N ASN A 83 -0.34 -3.67 5.59
CA ASN A 83 -0.57 -3.27 6.97
C ASN A 83 -1.98 -3.65 7.42
N ALA A 84 -3.00 -3.39 6.59
CA ALA A 84 -4.36 -3.75 6.91
C ALA A 84 -4.56 -5.28 6.98
N TYR A 85 -3.98 -6.03 6.03
CA TYR A 85 -3.98 -7.50 6.08
C TYR A 85 -3.38 -8.01 7.41
N ARG A 86 -2.20 -7.51 7.79
CA ARG A 86 -1.55 -7.89 9.05
C ARG A 86 -2.36 -7.52 10.29
N ALA A 87 -2.94 -6.33 10.30
CA ALA A 87 -3.77 -5.89 11.42
C ALA A 87 -4.95 -6.86 11.67
N PHE A 88 -5.57 -7.39 10.62
CA PHE A 88 -6.60 -8.43 10.81
C PHE A 88 -6.02 -9.79 11.15
N SER A 89 -4.85 -10.17 10.61
CA SER A 89 -4.21 -11.44 10.94
C SER A 89 -3.79 -11.56 12.40
N ASP A 90 -3.34 -10.46 12.98
CA ASP A 90 -2.89 -10.45 14.37
C ASP A 90 -4.07 -10.54 15.36
N ASN A 91 -5.26 -10.13 14.94
CA ASN A 91 -6.45 -10.02 15.79
C ASN A 91 -7.47 -11.15 15.62
N TYR A 92 -7.51 -11.82 14.46
CA TYR A 92 -8.50 -12.86 14.18
C TYR A 92 -7.85 -14.12 13.63
N HIS A 93 -7.82 -15.20 14.41
CA HIS A 93 -7.30 -16.50 13.94
C HIS A 93 -8.41 -17.50 13.56
N THR A 94 -9.66 -17.18 13.87
CA THR A 94 -10.86 -17.94 13.50
C THR A 94 -11.96 -16.99 13.04
N CYS A 95 -12.87 -17.47 12.19
CA CYS A 95 -13.97 -16.64 11.72
C CYS A 95 -14.97 -16.38 12.86
N THR A 96 -14.92 -15.17 13.44
CA THR A 96 -15.85 -14.73 14.49
C THR A 96 -16.99 -13.90 13.92
N LYS A 97 -18.07 -13.70 14.71
CA LYS A 97 -19.14 -12.75 14.35
C LYS A 97 -18.62 -11.33 14.11
N ALA A 98 -17.58 -10.92 14.84
CA ALA A 98 -16.94 -9.62 14.68
C ALA A 98 -16.16 -9.52 13.35
N ALA A 99 -15.46 -10.59 12.95
CA ALA A 99 -14.79 -10.68 11.66
C ALA A 99 -15.78 -10.57 10.49
N VAL A 100 -16.90 -11.31 10.56
CA VAL A 100 -17.98 -11.22 9.55
C VAL A 100 -18.60 -9.83 9.52
N ALA A 101 -18.79 -9.19 10.68
CA ALA A 101 -19.29 -7.82 10.73
C ALA A 101 -18.29 -6.82 10.12
N ALA A 102 -16.99 -7.02 10.32
CA ALA A 102 -15.94 -6.20 9.70
C ALA A 102 -15.94 -6.35 8.18
N ASP A 103 -15.99 -7.58 7.65
CA ASP A 103 -16.06 -7.83 6.20
C ASP A 103 -17.21 -7.04 5.57
N ARG A 104 -18.43 -7.18 6.11
CA ARG A 104 -19.60 -6.48 5.57
C ARG A 104 -19.46 -4.95 5.59
N ARG A 105 -18.82 -4.39 6.62
CA ARG A 105 -18.54 -2.95 6.69
C ARG A 105 -17.55 -2.53 5.60
N TYR A 106 -16.48 -3.29 5.41
CA TYR A 106 -15.45 -2.97 4.42
C TYR A 106 -15.92 -3.15 2.98
N ILE A 107 -16.80 -4.11 2.71
CA ILE A 107 -17.47 -4.18 1.41
C ILE A 107 -18.29 -2.92 1.15
N LYS A 108 -19.14 -2.53 2.10
CA LYS A 108 -19.97 -1.33 1.96
C LYS A 108 -19.11 -0.08 1.75
N GLU A 109 -18.05 0.08 2.55
CA GLU A 109 -17.14 1.21 2.45
C GLU A 109 -16.37 1.22 1.12
N GLY A 110 -15.79 0.08 0.74
CA GLY A 110 -15.03 -0.07 -0.51
C GLY A 110 -15.88 0.22 -1.74
N THR A 111 -17.12 -0.28 -1.79
CA THR A 111 -18.04 0.03 -2.90
C THR A 111 -18.33 1.53 -2.97
N ALA A 112 -18.67 2.17 -1.84
CA ALA A 112 -18.94 3.61 -1.82
C ALA A 112 -17.73 4.44 -2.25
N LEU A 113 -16.54 4.07 -1.76
CA LEU A 113 -15.30 4.78 -2.06
C LEU A 113 -14.89 4.63 -3.53
N SER A 114 -15.00 3.43 -4.10
CA SER A 114 -14.74 3.19 -5.52
C SER A 114 -15.69 4.00 -6.41
N HIS A 115 -16.98 4.05 -6.06
CA HIS A 115 -17.96 4.87 -6.79
C HIS A 115 -17.62 6.36 -6.70
N GLU A 116 -17.26 6.85 -5.51
CA GLU A 116 -16.86 8.25 -5.33
C GLU A 116 -15.62 8.61 -6.18
N LEU A 117 -14.62 7.73 -6.20
CA LEU A 117 -13.40 7.91 -6.98
C LEU A 117 -13.69 8.00 -8.47
N LEU A 118 -14.48 7.06 -9.01
CA LEU A 118 -14.85 7.07 -10.43
C LEU A 118 -15.68 8.30 -10.80
N ASN A 119 -16.68 8.66 -9.98
CA ASN A 119 -17.56 9.79 -10.26
C ASN A 119 -16.85 11.15 -10.26
N ARG A 120 -15.77 11.29 -9.48
CA ARG A 120 -15.04 12.57 -9.34
C ARG A 120 -13.75 12.63 -10.14
N TYR A 121 -13.10 11.49 -10.40
CA TYR A 121 -11.73 11.44 -10.92
C TYR A 121 -11.55 10.42 -12.07
N GLY A 122 -12.59 9.75 -12.54
CA GLY A 122 -12.50 8.68 -13.56
C GLY A 122 -12.45 9.15 -15.02
N ASN A 123 -11.94 10.35 -15.28
CA ASN A 123 -11.83 10.93 -16.64
C ASN A 123 -10.46 10.67 -17.26
#